data_AF-A0A268RUU2-F1
#
_entry.id   AF-A0A268RUU2-F1
#
_cell.length_a   1.000
_cell.length_b   1.000
_cell.length_c   1.000
_cell.angle_alpha   90.00
_cell.angle_beta   90.00
_cell.angle_gamma   90.00
#
_symmetry.space_group_name_H-M   'P 1'
#
loop_
_entity.id
_entity.type
_entity.pdbx_description
1 polymer ?
#
loop_
_entity_poly.entity_id
_entity_poly.type
_entity_poly.pdbx_seq_one_letter_code
_entity_poly.pdbx_strand_id
1 'polypeptide(L)'
;MYKSMRGACKMDRRKKIQKKIAARRQAAPKRNTALNEAPLSPEKGANLLPQKRQSGIRRFVMQLAISGCLFFMIGIIYQSGNERVQPVQAFVEQTFNQHFQFAAVSAFFEKHLGSPLHLLPEQRASEEEKEPLDYAYPASGVIRESFDKDGKGILLETGLGEEVKAVKGGHVIRVTTSEESELGNLIELQHPDGTSSIYGMLDDVSVHPYDILESGAVLGTVSSDENQAGIFYFAIRQGDDYIDPSEVMNFD
;
A
#
# COMPACT_ATOMS: atom_id res chain seq x y z
N MET A 1 -36.55 -10.40 -71.05
CA MET A 1 -37.18 -11.67 -71.47
C MET A 1 -36.74 -12.76 -70.50
N TYR A 2 -37.68 -13.39 -69.78
CA TYR A 2 -37.47 -14.44 -68.78
C TYR A 2 -36.92 -15.74 -69.40
N LYS A 3 -36.02 -16.47 -68.71
CA LYS A 3 -36.18 -17.93 -68.53
C LYS A 3 -35.27 -18.53 -67.43
N SER A 4 -35.95 -19.18 -66.49
CA SER A 4 -35.48 -20.22 -65.57
C SER A 4 -35.04 -21.49 -66.30
N MET A 5 -34.00 -22.20 -65.80
CA MET A 5 -34.09 -23.64 -65.45
C MET A 5 -32.75 -24.28 -64.99
N ARG A 6 -32.84 -24.91 -63.80
CA ARG A 6 -32.35 -26.25 -63.36
C ARG A 6 -30.85 -26.60 -63.43
N GLY A 7 -30.36 -27.18 -62.32
CA GLY A 7 -28.96 -27.55 -62.12
C GLY A 7 -28.63 -29.04 -62.25
N ALA A 8 -27.39 -29.38 -61.87
CA ALA A 8 -26.91 -30.74 -61.57
C ALA A 8 -25.50 -30.72 -60.95
N CYS A 9 -25.20 -31.80 -60.22
CA CYS A 9 -23.88 -32.35 -59.90
C CYS A 9 -23.13 -31.85 -58.62
N LYS A 10 -23.43 -32.50 -57.49
CA LYS A 10 -22.62 -32.44 -56.24
C LYS A 10 -22.29 -33.88 -55.78
N MET A 11 -21.46 -34.60 -56.55
CA MET A 11 -21.21 -36.05 -56.34
C MET A 11 -19.72 -36.46 -56.33
N ASP A 12 -18.77 -35.53 -56.34
CA ASP A 12 -17.34 -35.87 -56.55
C ASP A 12 -16.42 -35.65 -55.32
N ARG A 13 -16.88 -34.92 -54.29
CA ARG A 13 -16.05 -34.62 -53.10
C ARG A 13 -16.00 -35.76 -52.07
N ARG A 14 -17.04 -36.59 -51.96
CA ARG A 14 -17.14 -37.67 -50.94
C ARG A 14 -16.15 -38.81 -51.19
N LYS A 15 -15.92 -39.18 -52.46
CA LYS A 15 -15.01 -40.27 -52.84
C LYS A 15 -13.54 -39.97 -52.52
N LYS A 16 -13.13 -38.70 -52.63
CA LYS A 16 -11.76 -38.25 -52.31
C LYS A 16 -11.44 -38.36 -50.81
N ILE A 17 -12.45 -38.14 -49.94
CA ILE A 17 -12.28 -38.22 -48.49
C ILE A 17 -12.11 -39.69 -48.05
N GLN A 18 -12.94 -40.60 -48.57
CA GLN A 18 -12.84 -42.03 -48.23
C GLN A 18 -11.49 -42.62 -48.65
N LYS A 19 -10.95 -42.22 -49.82
CA LYS A 19 -9.65 -42.70 -50.31
C LYS A 19 -8.49 -42.28 -49.39
N LYS A 20 -8.54 -41.07 -48.80
CA LYS A 20 -7.53 -40.60 -47.83
C LYS A 20 -7.57 -41.33 -46.49
N ILE A 21 -8.77 -41.73 -46.03
CA ILE A 21 -8.92 -42.48 -44.76
C ILE A 21 -8.42 -43.92 -44.91
N ALA A 22 -8.69 -44.57 -46.04
CA ALA A 22 -8.18 -45.91 -46.32
C ALA A 22 -6.64 -45.95 -46.41
N ALA A 23 -6.02 -44.95 -47.04
CA ALA A 23 -4.56 -44.85 -47.15
C ALA A 23 -3.86 -44.66 -45.80
N ARG A 24 -4.47 -43.93 -44.84
CA ARG A 24 -3.90 -43.75 -43.49
C ARG A 24 -3.94 -45.01 -42.63
N ARG A 25 -4.88 -45.94 -42.86
CA ARG A 25 -4.94 -47.22 -42.12
C ARG A 25 -3.81 -48.19 -42.50
N GLN A 26 -3.29 -48.08 -43.73
CA GLN A 26 -2.23 -48.96 -44.22
C GLN A 26 -0.82 -48.50 -43.80
N ALA A 27 -0.68 -47.28 -43.30
CA ALA A 27 0.61 -46.68 -42.91
C ALA A 27 0.88 -46.68 -41.38
N ALA A 28 0.06 -47.38 -40.58
CA ALA A 28 0.32 -47.50 -39.14
C ALA A 28 1.35 -48.61 -38.86
N PRO A 29 2.51 -48.31 -38.24
CA PRO A 29 3.49 -49.33 -37.90
C PRO A 29 2.96 -50.25 -36.80
N LYS A 30 3.02 -51.57 -37.05
CA LYS A 30 2.72 -52.61 -36.07
C LYS A 30 3.78 -52.56 -34.97
N ARG A 31 3.38 -52.16 -33.75
CA ARG A 31 4.21 -52.26 -32.56
C ARG A 31 4.36 -53.74 -32.20
N ASN A 32 5.55 -54.28 -32.43
CA ASN A 32 5.88 -55.68 -32.23
C ASN A 32 5.77 -56.06 -30.74
N THR A 33 4.84 -56.96 -30.45
CA THR A 33 4.85 -57.83 -29.28
C THR A 33 5.92 -58.90 -29.52
N ALA A 34 7.03 -58.84 -28.80
CA ALA A 34 8.04 -59.89 -28.80
C ALA A 34 8.15 -60.47 -27.39
N LEU A 35 7.88 -61.78 -27.30
CA LEU A 35 8.13 -62.64 -26.16
C LEU A 35 9.60 -62.54 -25.74
N ASN A 36 9.85 -62.61 -24.43
CA ASN A 36 11.00 -63.33 -23.90
C ASN A 36 10.53 -64.05 -22.63
N GLU A 37 10.34 -65.36 -22.76
CA GLU A 37 10.31 -66.29 -21.63
C GLU A 37 11.74 -66.74 -21.32
N ALA A 38 12.10 -66.78 -20.04
CA ALA A 38 13.24 -67.52 -19.50
C ALA A 38 12.88 -68.05 -18.09
N PRO A 39 13.47 -69.17 -17.64
CA PRO A 39 12.75 -70.24 -16.94
C PRO A 39 12.70 -70.15 -15.40
N LEU A 40 11.83 -70.99 -14.82
CA LEU A 40 11.55 -71.22 -13.40
C LEU A 40 12.79 -71.43 -12.49
N SER A 41 12.80 -70.76 -11.33
CA SER A 41 12.87 -71.44 -10.03
C SER A 41 12.46 -70.51 -8.87
N PRO A 42 11.86 -71.06 -7.80
CA PRO A 42 11.21 -70.29 -6.74
C PRO A 42 12.19 -70.00 -5.60
N GLU A 43 12.12 -68.84 -4.94
CA GLU A 43 12.46 -68.71 -3.51
C GLU A 43 11.96 -67.36 -2.96
N LYS A 44 10.97 -67.48 -2.07
CA LYS A 44 10.77 -66.76 -0.80
C LYS A 44 11.27 -65.32 -0.69
N GLY A 45 10.35 -64.43 -0.32
CA GLY A 45 10.71 -63.20 0.37
C GLY A 45 9.64 -62.13 0.27
N ALA A 46 8.49 -62.35 0.92
CA ALA A 46 7.59 -61.27 1.25
C ALA A 46 8.34 -60.22 2.09
N ASN A 47 8.64 -59.05 1.53
CA ASN A 47 8.93 -57.81 2.24
C ASN A 47 8.96 -56.64 1.25
N LEU A 48 7.79 -56.11 0.89
CA LEU A 48 7.65 -54.75 0.35
C LEU A 48 7.18 -53.85 1.48
N LEU A 49 8.10 -53.49 2.37
CA LEU A 49 7.90 -52.36 3.25
C LEU A 49 7.90 -51.09 2.39
N PRO A 50 6.89 -50.20 2.51
CA PRO A 50 6.82 -49.01 1.69
C PRO A 50 8.00 -48.08 2.00
N GLN A 51 8.80 -47.79 0.97
CA GLN A 51 9.88 -46.83 1.07
C GLN A 51 9.33 -45.44 1.44
N LYS A 52 9.88 -44.94 2.54
CA LYS A 52 9.65 -43.66 3.19
C LYS A 52 9.89 -42.45 2.24
N ARG A 53 8.84 -41.91 1.62
CA ARG A 53 8.86 -40.56 1.01
C ARG A 53 8.78 -39.49 2.09
N GLN A 54 9.89 -39.21 2.78
CA GLN A 54 9.92 -38.27 3.90
C GLN A 54 10.42 -36.84 3.58
N SER A 55 10.72 -36.49 2.32
CA SER A 55 11.45 -35.24 2.05
C SER A 55 10.61 -33.95 2.11
N GLY A 56 9.32 -33.99 1.74
CA GLY A 56 8.44 -32.81 1.81
C GLY A 56 7.94 -32.51 3.22
N ILE A 57 7.43 -33.55 3.91
CA ILE A 57 6.89 -33.42 5.27
C ILE A 57 7.99 -33.08 6.27
N ARG A 58 9.21 -33.60 6.12
CA ARG A 58 10.33 -33.24 6.99
C ARG A 58 10.75 -31.77 6.84
N ARG A 59 10.70 -31.20 5.63
CA ARG A 59 10.95 -29.77 5.40
C ARG A 59 9.83 -28.91 5.98
N PHE A 60 8.58 -29.32 5.81
CA PHE A 60 7.42 -28.64 6.38
C PHE A 60 7.43 -28.66 7.91
N VAL A 61 7.69 -29.82 8.52
CA VAL A 61 7.83 -29.96 9.98
C VAL A 61 9.03 -29.16 10.50
N MET A 62 10.13 -29.12 9.76
CA MET A 62 11.29 -28.30 10.13
C MET A 62 11.00 -26.79 10.01
N GLN A 63 10.25 -26.34 9.00
CA GLN A 63 9.81 -24.95 8.87
C GLN A 63 8.82 -24.58 9.99
N LEU A 64 7.88 -25.46 10.31
CA LEU A 64 6.93 -25.28 11.42
C LEU A 64 7.67 -25.23 12.76
N ALA A 65 8.67 -26.08 12.95
CA ALA A 65 9.51 -26.08 14.15
C ALA A 65 10.34 -24.80 14.26
N ILE A 66 10.94 -24.31 13.17
CA ILE A 66 11.70 -23.06 13.17
C ILE A 66 10.78 -21.87 13.46
N SER A 67 9.61 -21.80 12.82
CA SER A 67 8.62 -20.74 13.07
C SER A 67 8.10 -20.78 14.51
N GLY A 68 7.81 -21.97 15.02
CA GLY A 68 7.40 -22.16 16.42
C GLY A 68 8.50 -21.79 17.40
N CYS A 69 9.74 -22.20 17.14
CA CYS A 69 10.89 -21.79 17.95
C CYS A 69 11.06 -20.28 17.97
N LEU A 70 10.88 -19.59 16.83
CA LEU A 70 10.97 -18.14 16.78
C LEU A 70 9.87 -17.47 17.62
N PHE A 71 8.63 -17.98 17.49
CA PHE A 71 7.48 -17.51 18.27
C PHE A 71 7.69 -17.69 19.78
N PHE A 72 8.10 -18.89 20.21
CA PHE A 72 8.37 -19.16 21.62
C PHE A 72 9.59 -18.41 22.15
N MET A 73 10.63 -18.19 21.34
CA MET A 73 11.79 -17.37 21.74
C MET A 73 11.37 -15.93 22.02
N ILE A 74 10.55 -15.33 21.15
CA ILE A 74 9.99 -13.99 21.37
C ILE A 74 9.13 -13.99 22.65
N GLY A 75 8.24 -14.98 22.83
CA GLY A 75 7.43 -15.09 24.04
C GLY A 75 8.24 -15.21 25.34
N ILE A 76 9.31 -16.03 25.33
CA ILE A 76 10.21 -16.19 26.49
C ILE A 76 10.98 -14.91 26.78
N ILE A 77 11.43 -14.19 25.75
CA ILE A 77 12.06 -12.88 25.89
C ILE A 77 11.15 -11.92 26.67
N TYR A 78 9.87 -11.85 26.30
CA TYR A 78 8.88 -11.00 26.97
C TYR A 78 8.51 -11.49 28.39
N GLN A 79 8.46 -12.79 28.64
CA GLN A 79 8.13 -13.35 29.95
C GLN A 79 9.30 -13.24 30.96
N SER A 80 10.54 -13.22 30.48
CA SER A 80 11.72 -13.39 31.34
C SER A 80 12.09 -12.19 32.22
N GLY A 81 11.45 -11.02 32.04
CA GLY A 81 11.65 -9.82 32.88
C GLY A 81 13.11 -9.38 33.00
N ASN A 82 14.00 -9.83 32.11
CA ASN A 82 15.44 -9.71 32.26
C ASN A 82 15.89 -8.41 31.57
N GLU A 83 16.51 -7.48 32.30
CA GLU A 83 16.87 -6.14 31.79
C GLU A 83 17.78 -6.17 30.55
N ARG A 84 18.46 -7.29 30.27
CA ARG A 84 19.32 -7.48 29.08
C ARG A 84 18.57 -7.55 27.74
N VAL A 85 17.25 -7.74 27.73
CA VAL A 85 16.44 -7.77 26.49
C VAL A 85 15.72 -6.45 26.18
N GLN A 86 15.79 -5.46 27.07
CA GLN A 86 15.30 -4.09 26.82
C GLN A 86 15.85 -3.44 25.53
N PRO A 87 17.15 -3.56 25.17
CA PRO A 87 17.64 -2.95 23.92
C PRO A 87 17.03 -3.58 22.66
N VAL A 88 16.63 -4.86 22.72
CA VAL A 88 15.97 -5.53 21.59
C VAL A 88 14.52 -5.06 21.44
N GLN A 89 13.81 -4.87 22.55
CA GLN A 89 12.44 -4.34 22.55
C GLN A 89 12.42 -2.88 22.08
N ALA A 90 13.34 -2.05 22.59
CA ALA A 90 13.48 -0.66 22.16
C ALA A 90 13.81 -0.54 20.66
N PHE A 91 14.64 -1.43 20.12
CA PHE A 91 14.94 -1.47 18.67
C PHE A 91 13.71 -1.85 17.83
N VAL A 92 12.89 -2.80 18.30
CA VAL A 92 11.65 -3.21 17.61
C VAL A 92 10.61 -2.09 17.65
N GLU A 93 10.43 -1.43 18.81
CA GLU A 93 9.54 -0.28 18.94
C GLU A 93 10.01 0.91 18.10
N GLN A 94 11.32 1.19 18.07
CA GLN A 94 11.90 2.22 17.21
C GLN A 94 11.71 1.89 15.72
N THR A 95 11.79 0.61 15.34
CA THR A 95 11.50 0.17 13.97
C THR A 95 10.02 0.31 13.62
N PHE A 96 9.12 0.11 14.59
CA PHE A 96 7.67 0.26 14.40
C PHE A 96 7.23 1.73 14.32
N ASN A 97 7.93 2.62 15.03
CA ASN A 97 7.70 4.07 14.98
C ASN A 97 8.43 4.76 13.83
N GLN A 98 9.40 4.10 13.18
CA GLN A 98 9.96 4.61 11.93
C GLN A 98 8.94 4.40 10.81
N HIS A 99 8.50 5.50 10.21
CA HIS A 99 7.65 5.49 9.01
C HIS A 99 8.16 4.43 8.03
N PHE A 100 7.33 3.42 7.78
CA PHE A 100 7.68 2.32 6.90
C PHE A 100 8.15 2.88 5.56
N GLN A 101 9.41 2.62 5.19
CA GLN A 101 10.02 3.20 3.99
C GLN A 101 9.51 2.48 2.73
N PHE A 102 8.25 2.72 2.39
CA PHE A 102 7.58 2.15 1.23
C PHE A 102 8.37 2.38 -0.06
N ALA A 103 9.08 3.52 -0.18
CA ALA A 103 9.93 3.86 -1.32
C ALA A 103 11.15 2.94 -1.50
N ALA A 104 11.81 2.53 -0.42
CA ALA A 104 12.98 1.64 -0.50
C ALA A 104 12.55 0.21 -0.84
N VAL A 105 11.44 -0.23 -0.24
CA VAL A 105 10.85 -1.56 -0.49
C VAL A 105 10.30 -1.63 -1.92
N SER A 106 9.63 -0.59 -2.40
CA SER A 106 9.12 -0.52 -3.78
C SER A 106 10.27 -0.51 -4.79
N ALA A 107 11.35 0.26 -4.56
CA ALA A 107 12.51 0.28 -5.44
C ALA A 107 13.22 -1.09 -5.52
N PHE A 108 13.34 -1.80 -4.40
CA PHE A 108 13.88 -3.17 -4.39
C PHE A 108 12.95 -4.15 -5.12
N PHE A 109 11.64 -4.07 -4.88
CA PHE A 109 10.64 -4.89 -5.56
C PHE A 109 10.65 -4.64 -7.07
N GLU A 110 10.66 -3.38 -7.49
CA GLU A 110 10.68 -2.99 -8.90
C GLU A 110 11.96 -3.45 -9.61
N LYS A 111 13.11 -3.37 -8.93
CA LYS A 111 14.39 -3.89 -9.42
C LYS A 111 14.38 -5.40 -9.65
N HIS A 112 13.67 -6.17 -8.83
CA HIS A 112 13.69 -7.64 -8.89
C HIS A 112 12.49 -8.27 -9.61
N LEU A 113 11.34 -7.61 -9.61
CA LEU A 113 10.08 -8.12 -10.16
C LEU A 113 9.58 -7.29 -11.35
N GLY A 114 10.25 -6.20 -11.69
CA GLY A 114 9.73 -5.17 -12.61
C GLY A 114 8.61 -4.37 -11.95
N SER A 115 8.06 -3.36 -12.62
CA SER A 115 6.93 -2.57 -12.12
C SER A 115 5.65 -3.43 -12.16
N PRO A 116 5.13 -3.95 -11.03
CA PRO A 116 3.90 -4.74 -11.05
C PRO A 116 2.67 -3.90 -11.42
N LEU A 117 2.80 -2.57 -11.40
CA LEU A 117 1.75 -1.58 -11.61
C LEU A 117 1.60 -1.10 -13.07
N HIS A 118 2.16 -1.81 -14.04
CA HIS A 118 2.04 -1.43 -15.47
C HIS A 118 0.60 -1.55 -16.04
N LEU A 119 -0.38 -2.01 -15.23
CA LEU A 119 -1.76 -2.27 -15.62
C LEU A 119 -2.76 -1.21 -15.15
N LEU A 120 -2.33 -0.18 -14.42
CA LEU A 120 -3.17 0.91 -13.95
C LEU A 120 -2.71 2.23 -14.60
N PRO A 121 -3.28 2.59 -15.77
CA PRO A 121 -2.98 3.86 -16.43
C PRO A 121 -3.27 5.10 -15.56
N GLU A 122 -4.08 4.94 -14.52
CA GLU A 122 -4.61 6.05 -13.73
C GLU A 122 -3.59 6.64 -12.72
N GLN A 123 -2.57 5.87 -12.28
CA GLN A 123 -1.57 6.35 -11.32
C GLN A 123 -0.28 6.91 -11.94
N ARG A 124 -0.14 6.88 -13.28
CA ARG A 124 1.04 7.46 -13.96
C ARG A 124 0.92 8.93 -14.30
N ALA A 125 -0.28 9.50 -14.22
CA ALA A 125 -0.49 10.89 -14.62
C ALA A 125 0.02 11.91 -13.59
N SER A 126 0.64 11.49 -12.48
CA SER A 126 1.09 12.38 -11.40
C SER A 126 2.58 12.25 -11.05
N GLU A 127 3.39 11.64 -11.91
CA GLU A 127 4.85 11.57 -11.73
C GLU A 127 5.57 12.25 -12.89
N GLU A 128 5.20 13.50 -13.19
CA GLU A 128 6.06 14.46 -13.91
C GLU A 128 5.36 15.83 -13.94
N GLU A 129 5.19 16.47 -12.78
CA GLU A 129 5.04 17.93 -12.76
C GLU A 129 5.46 18.44 -11.38
N LYS A 130 6.47 19.32 -11.37
CA LYS A 130 6.55 20.35 -10.34
C LYS A 130 5.34 21.25 -10.56
N GLU A 131 4.17 20.78 -10.14
CA GLU A 131 3.02 21.65 -9.96
C GLU A 131 3.50 22.79 -9.05
N PRO A 132 3.17 24.06 -9.35
CA PRO A 132 3.30 25.09 -8.33
C PRO A 132 2.63 24.54 -7.08
N LEU A 133 3.29 24.65 -5.93
CA LEU A 133 2.69 24.29 -4.66
C LEU A 133 1.46 25.19 -4.48
N ASP A 134 0.32 24.72 -4.97
CA ASP A 134 -0.96 25.42 -4.89
C ASP A 134 -1.48 25.18 -3.49
N TYR A 135 -0.81 25.84 -2.55
CA TYR A 135 -1.19 25.88 -1.16
C TYR A 135 -2.49 26.70 -1.08
N ALA A 136 -3.58 26.02 -0.75
CA ALA A 136 -4.83 26.70 -0.43
C ALA A 136 -4.65 27.50 0.86
N TYR A 137 -5.27 28.67 0.96
CA TYR A 137 -5.24 29.44 2.19
C TYR A 137 -6.01 28.70 3.29
N PRO A 138 -5.40 28.47 4.47
CA PRO A 138 -6.04 27.72 5.54
C PRO A 138 -7.21 28.51 6.16
N ALA A 139 -7.09 29.82 6.27
CA ALA A 139 -8.14 30.73 6.74
C ALA A 139 -7.84 32.15 6.24
N SER A 140 -8.86 32.99 6.10
CA SER A 140 -8.70 34.40 5.75
C SER A 140 -8.39 35.21 7.02
N GLY A 141 -7.21 35.81 7.12
CA GLY A 141 -6.83 36.57 8.32
C GLY A 141 -5.44 37.19 8.26
N VAL A 142 -5.18 38.06 9.24
CA VAL A 142 -3.91 38.78 9.39
C VAL A 142 -2.99 38.08 10.38
N ILE A 143 -1.68 38.11 10.13
CA ILE A 143 -0.69 37.52 11.05
C ILE A 143 -0.62 38.38 12.32
N ARG A 144 -1.07 37.82 13.45
CA ARG A 144 -0.97 38.44 14.78
C ARG A 144 0.38 38.16 15.42
N GLU A 145 0.90 36.93 15.26
CA GLU A 145 2.21 36.54 15.74
C GLU A 145 3.00 35.80 14.65
N SER A 146 4.21 36.28 14.37
CA SER A 146 5.11 35.73 13.36
C SER A 146 5.91 34.54 13.89
N PHE A 147 6.44 33.74 12.96
CA PHE A 147 7.23 32.56 13.25
C PHE A 147 8.43 32.82 14.16
N ASP A 148 9.05 34.00 14.06
CA ASP A 148 10.22 34.41 14.85
C ASP A 148 10.02 34.36 16.37
N LYS A 149 8.77 34.42 16.86
CA LYS A 149 8.49 34.44 18.29
C LYS A 149 8.76 33.08 18.96
N ASP A 150 8.23 32.01 18.37
CA ASP A 150 8.29 30.65 18.94
C ASP A 150 9.06 29.65 18.06
N GLY A 151 9.40 30.02 16.83
CA GLY A 151 10.13 29.21 15.86
C GLY A 151 9.40 27.95 15.41
N LYS A 152 8.06 27.92 15.58
CA LYS A 152 7.23 26.73 15.32
C LYS A 152 6.09 26.99 14.36
N GLY A 153 5.50 28.18 14.37
CA GLY A 153 4.32 28.49 13.57
C GLY A 153 3.94 29.95 13.68
N ILE A 154 2.84 30.30 13.02
CA ILE A 154 2.25 31.63 13.03
C ILE A 154 0.88 31.60 13.69
N LEU A 155 0.52 32.70 14.34
CA LEU A 155 -0.82 32.93 14.87
C LEU A 155 -1.54 33.92 13.96
N LEU A 156 -2.71 33.53 13.46
CA LEU A 156 -3.56 34.34 12.61
C LEU A 156 -4.80 34.82 13.37
N GLU A 157 -5.16 36.08 13.13
CA GLU A 157 -6.44 36.65 13.53
C GLU A 157 -7.39 36.64 12.33
N THR A 158 -8.51 35.94 12.46
CA THR A 158 -9.48 35.69 11.39
C THR A 158 -10.86 36.22 11.78
N GLY A 159 -11.82 36.13 10.84
CA GLY A 159 -13.23 36.30 11.17
C GLY A 159 -13.70 35.30 12.23
N LEU A 160 -14.69 35.71 13.04
CA LEU A 160 -15.33 34.83 14.03
C LEU A 160 -15.98 33.63 13.32
N GLY A 161 -15.62 32.41 13.71
CA GLY A 161 -16.19 31.18 13.15
C GLY A 161 -15.80 30.92 11.69
N GLU A 162 -14.71 31.51 11.20
CA GLU A 162 -14.14 31.20 9.89
C GLU A 162 -13.85 29.68 9.76
N GLU A 163 -14.14 29.13 8.58
CA GLU A 163 -13.84 27.73 8.27
C GLU A 163 -12.34 27.56 8.02
N VAL A 164 -11.73 26.59 8.70
CA VAL A 164 -10.35 26.21 8.48
C VAL A 164 -10.28 25.12 7.40
N LYS A 165 -9.46 25.35 6.38
CA LYS A 165 -9.30 24.47 5.23
C LYS A 165 -7.92 23.86 5.17
N ALA A 166 -7.84 22.65 4.62
CA ALA A 166 -6.59 21.97 4.38
C ALA A 166 -5.79 22.71 3.29
N VAL A 167 -4.59 23.16 3.62
CA VAL A 167 -3.71 23.87 2.69
C VAL A 167 -3.27 22.97 1.53
N LYS A 168 -3.14 21.67 1.79
CA LYS A 168 -2.75 20.67 0.79
C LYS A 168 -3.40 19.34 1.13
N GLY A 169 -3.64 18.52 0.10
CA GLY A 169 -4.16 17.17 0.29
C GLY A 169 -3.23 16.28 1.10
N GLY A 170 -3.78 15.37 1.88
CA GLY A 170 -3.02 14.53 2.80
C GLY A 170 -3.90 13.58 3.60
N HIS A 171 -3.31 12.94 4.62
CA HIS A 171 -4.03 12.10 5.56
C HIS A 171 -3.83 12.59 7.00
N VAL A 172 -4.88 12.47 7.80
CA VAL A 172 -4.86 12.93 9.20
C VAL A 172 -4.04 11.95 10.04
N ILE A 173 -2.93 12.41 10.60
CA ILE A 173 -2.06 11.57 11.45
C ILE A 173 -2.34 11.76 12.93
N ARG A 174 -2.89 12.92 13.32
CA ARG A 174 -3.22 13.19 14.72
C ARG A 174 -4.37 14.20 14.81
N VAL A 175 -5.31 13.90 15.70
CA VAL A 175 -6.34 14.83 16.15
C VAL A 175 -6.26 14.87 17.67
N THR A 176 -6.09 16.06 18.24
CA THR A 176 -6.03 16.28 19.68
C THR A 176 -7.18 17.20 20.05
N THR A 177 -8.01 16.76 20.99
CA THR A 177 -9.08 17.59 21.57
C THR A 177 -8.71 17.85 23.02
N SER A 178 -8.26 19.06 23.32
CA SER A 178 -7.81 19.43 24.66
C SER A 178 -8.00 20.91 24.91
N GLU A 179 -8.92 21.25 25.81
CA GLU A 179 -9.15 22.64 26.21
C GLU A 179 -8.06 23.17 27.17
N GLU A 180 -7.23 22.29 27.73
CA GLU A 180 -6.14 22.66 28.66
C GLU A 180 -4.82 22.94 27.94
N SER A 181 -4.72 22.60 26.65
CA SER A 181 -3.55 22.87 25.82
C SER A 181 -3.54 24.33 25.39
N GLU A 182 -2.38 24.99 25.40
CA GLU A 182 -2.22 26.36 24.87
C GLU A 182 -2.68 26.49 23.41
N LEU A 183 -2.60 25.39 22.64
CA LEU A 183 -3.04 25.31 21.25
C LEU A 183 -4.45 24.73 21.08
N GLY A 184 -5.18 24.47 22.18
CA GLY A 184 -6.53 23.95 22.14
C GLY A 184 -6.67 22.65 21.33
N ASN A 185 -7.75 22.58 20.54
CA ASN A 185 -7.94 21.51 19.57
C ASN A 185 -6.98 21.66 18.39
N LEU A 186 -6.34 20.55 18.01
CA LEU A 186 -5.30 20.50 17.01
C LEU A 186 -5.48 19.32 16.04
N ILE A 187 -5.25 19.56 14.76
CA ILE A 187 -5.23 18.58 13.68
C ILE A 187 -3.85 18.62 13.03
N GLU A 188 -3.27 17.45 12.80
CA GLU A 188 -2.01 17.29 12.07
C GLU A 188 -2.24 16.44 10.82
N LEU A 189 -1.94 17.03 9.67
CA LEU A 189 -2.14 16.44 8.35
C LEU A 189 -0.79 16.14 7.70
N GLN A 190 -0.57 14.90 7.28
CA GLN A 190 0.65 14.49 6.60
C GLN A 190 0.43 14.50 5.09
N HIS A 191 1.28 15.23 4.37
CA HIS A 191 1.23 15.37 2.92
C HIS A 191 2.09 14.31 2.22
N PRO A 192 1.83 14.04 0.92
CA PRO A 192 2.58 13.06 0.13
C PRO A 192 4.07 13.38 -0.05
N ASP A 193 4.47 14.64 0.10
CA ASP A 193 5.86 15.10 0.00
C ASP A 193 6.68 14.90 1.29
N GLY A 194 6.06 14.37 2.33
CA GLY A 194 6.71 14.18 3.64
C GLY A 194 6.61 15.39 4.57
N THR A 195 5.99 16.50 4.15
CA THR A 195 5.67 17.63 5.04
C THR A 195 4.39 17.36 5.83
N SER A 196 4.30 17.91 7.04
CA SER A 196 3.11 17.86 7.89
C SER A 196 2.60 19.28 8.13
N SER A 197 1.31 19.53 7.93
CA SER A 197 0.67 20.78 8.33
C SER A 197 -0.08 20.60 9.64
N ILE A 198 0.07 21.56 10.54
CA ILE A 198 -0.52 21.56 11.87
C ILE A 198 -1.49 22.73 11.95
N TYR A 199 -2.72 22.43 12.36
CA TYR A 199 -3.84 23.35 12.50
C TYR A 199 -4.24 23.33 13.97
N GLY A 200 -4.11 24.45 14.69
CA GLY A 200 -4.41 24.55 16.11
C GLY A 200 -5.40 25.67 16.40
N MET A 201 -5.87 25.72 17.65
CA MET A 201 -6.86 26.69 18.14
C MET A 201 -8.18 26.59 17.36
N LEU A 202 -8.68 25.36 17.23
CA LEU A 202 -9.96 25.06 16.60
C LEU A 202 -11.08 24.98 17.65
N ASP A 203 -12.26 25.49 17.31
CA ASP A 203 -13.47 25.37 18.14
C ASP A 203 -14.13 24.00 17.89
N ASP A 204 -14.47 23.73 16.63
CA ASP A 204 -15.01 22.44 16.18
C ASP A 204 -14.01 21.72 15.26
N VAL A 205 -14.00 20.39 15.32
CA VAL A 205 -13.19 19.53 14.47
C VAL A 205 -14.11 18.61 13.68
N SER A 206 -14.10 18.75 12.36
CA SER A 206 -14.98 18.00 11.45
C SER A 206 -14.35 16.73 10.86
N VAL A 207 -13.14 16.36 11.30
CA VAL A 207 -12.35 15.27 10.72
C VAL A 207 -11.89 14.27 11.79
N HIS A 208 -11.60 13.03 11.37
CA HIS A 208 -11.15 11.97 12.24
C HIS A 208 -9.70 11.56 11.93
N PRO A 209 -8.98 10.96 12.89
CA PRO A 209 -7.69 10.33 12.62
C PRO A 209 -7.81 9.33 11.47
N TYR A 210 -6.80 9.31 10.59
CA TYR A 210 -6.70 8.49 9.38
C TYR A 210 -7.60 8.87 8.20
N ASP A 211 -8.38 9.95 8.31
CA ASP A 211 -9.13 10.46 7.16
C ASP A 211 -8.19 10.97 6.07
N ILE A 212 -8.57 10.74 4.81
CA ILE A 212 -7.86 11.25 3.63
C ILE A 212 -8.62 12.48 3.13
N LEU A 213 -7.92 13.59 2.99
CA LEU A 213 -8.48 14.89 2.66
C LEU A 213 -7.81 15.46 1.42
N GLU A 214 -8.60 16.16 0.61
CA GLU A 214 -8.12 16.91 -0.55
C GLU A 214 -7.69 18.33 -0.16
N SER A 215 -6.99 19.02 -1.05
CA SER A 215 -6.68 20.44 -0.84
C SER A 215 -7.97 21.25 -0.76
N GLY A 216 -8.07 22.18 0.18
CA GLY A 216 -9.25 23.01 0.42
C GLY A 216 -10.38 22.33 1.20
N ALA A 217 -10.23 21.07 1.62
CA ALA A 217 -11.22 20.37 2.43
C ALA A 217 -11.38 21.06 3.80
N VAL A 218 -12.62 21.13 4.30
CA VAL A 218 -12.92 21.74 5.61
C VAL A 218 -12.45 20.82 6.73
N LEU A 219 -11.64 21.38 7.64
CA LEU A 219 -11.08 20.70 8.80
C LEU A 219 -11.87 20.98 10.08
N GLY A 220 -12.46 22.17 10.16
CA GLY A 220 -13.16 22.65 11.36
C GLY A 220 -13.37 24.16 11.32
N THR A 221 -13.59 24.75 12.48
CA THR A 221 -13.80 26.20 12.66
C THR A 221 -12.77 26.79 13.62
N VAL A 222 -12.42 28.06 13.41
CA VAL A 222 -11.48 28.78 14.29
C VAL A 222 -12.08 29.02 15.68
N SER A 223 -11.21 28.99 16.70
CA SER A 223 -11.56 29.39 18.07
C SER A 223 -11.74 30.90 18.19
N SER A 224 -12.39 31.34 19.26
CA SER A 224 -12.63 32.77 19.52
C SER A 224 -11.82 33.26 20.72
N ASP A 225 -11.20 34.43 20.62
CA ASP A 225 -10.52 35.12 21.73
C ASP A 225 -11.50 35.86 22.65
N GLU A 226 -10.99 36.40 23.77
CA GLU A 226 -11.74 37.26 24.70
C GLU A 226 -12.40 38.47 24.02
N ASN A 227 -11.81 38.96 22.92
CA ASN A 227 -12.33 40.09 22.13
C ASN A 227 -13.34 39.67 21.04
N GLN A 228 -13.79 38.41 21.01
CA GLN A 228 -14.67 37.87 19.96
C GLN A 228 -14.07 37.96 18.54
N ALA A 229 -12.74 37.94 18.44
CA ALA A 229 -12.03 37.76 17.18
C ALA A 229 -11.69 36.27 16.99
N GLY A 230 -11.67 35.77 15.76
CA GLY A 230 -11.23 34.41 15.48
C GLY A 230 -9.71 34.31 15.64
N ILE A 231 -9.23 33.27 16.32
CA ILE A 231 -7.81 32.97 16.42
C ILE A 231 -7.54 31.56 15.91
N PHE A 232 -6.51 31.46 15.10
CA PHE A 232 -6.07 30.23 14.47
C PHE A 232 -4.55 30.10 14.50
N TYR A 233 -4.04 28.93 14.88
CA TYR A 233 -2.62 28.62 14.86
C TYR A 233 -2.28 27.74 13.66
N PHE A 234 -1.25 28.13 12.89
CA PHE A 234 -0.80 27.38 11.72
C PHE A 234 0.70 27.13 11.75
N ALA A 235 1.10 25.89 11.45
CA ALA A 235 2.50 25.51 11.36
C ALA A 235 2.73 24.47 10.26
N ILE A 236 3.93 24.50 9.68
CA ILE A 236 4.38 23.51 8.70
C ILE A 236 5.65 22.87 9.25
N ARG A 237 5.68 21.54 9.27
CA ARG A 237 6.81 20.73 9.73
C ARG A 237 7.33 19.88 8.59
N GLN A 238 8.64 19.77 8.44
CA GLN A 238 9.29 18.85 7.51
C GLN A 238 10.28 17.98 8.29
N GLY A 239 9.90 16.72 8.54
CA GLY A 239 10.67 15.87 9.46
C GLY A 239 10.62 16.43 10.88
N ASP A 240 11.79 16.80 11.41
CA ASP A 240 11.95 17.36 12.76
C ASP A 240 12.01 18.89 12.79
N ASP A 241 12.13 19.54 11.61
CA ASP A 241 12.29 20.99 11.49
C ASP A 241 10.95 21.68 11.16
N TYR A 242 10.76 22.88 11.69
CA TYR A 242 9.61 23.74 11.37
C TYR A 242 9.99 24.75 10.28
N ILE A 243 9.08 24.95 9.33
CA ILE A 243 9.24 25.88 8.21
C ILE A 243 8.32 27.07 8.46
N ASP A 244 8.81 28.28 8.21
CA ASP A 244 8.00 29.50 8.29
C ASP A 244 6.91 29.48 7.20
N PRO A 245 5.61 29.44 7.58
CA PRO A 245 4.52 29.45 6.62
C PRO A 245 4.46 30.71 5.76
N SER A 246 4.96 31.85 6.25
CA SER A 246 4.95 33.12 5.53
C SER A 246 5.96 33.19 4.38
N GLU A 247 6.99 32.33 4.38
CA GLU A 247 7.93 32.22 3.27
C GLU A 247 7.36 31.43 2.09
N VAL A 248 6.41 30.53 2.36
CA VAL A 248 5.80 29.63 1.36
C VAL A 248 4.40 30.06 0.94
N MET A 249 3.74 30.93 1.72
CA MET A 249 2.40 31.46 1.46
C MET A 249 2.34 32.96 1.77
N ASN A 250 1.63 33.72 0.93
CA ASN A 250 1.41 35.15 1.15
C ASN A 250 0.08 35.38 1.88
N PHE A 251 0.13 35.66 3.18
CA PHE A 251 -1.05 36.09 3.92
C PHE A 251 -1.28 37.59 3.66
N ASP A 252 -2.49 38.00 3.27
CA ASP A 252 -2.89 39.39 2.99
C ASP A 252 -3.66 40.01 4.18
#